data_AF-S4RGK9-F1
#
_entry.id   AF-S4RGK9-F1
#
_cell.length_a   1.000
_cell.length_b   1.000
_cell.length_c   1.000
_cell.angle_alpha   90.00
_cell.angle_beta   90.00
_cell.angle_gamma   90.00
#
_symmetry.space_group_name_H-M   'P 1'
#
loop_
_entity.id
_entity.type
_entity.pdbx_description
1 polymer ?
#
loop_
_entity_poly.entity_id
_entity_poly.type
_entity_poly.pdbx_seq_one_letter_code
_entity_poly.pdbx_strand_id
1 'polypeptide(L)'
;QRLRVRLIYDSSVDSLPNEKRDFIKMRLFPEAVDYIQSALFVRSPGAKILLNRYCATNHYFMKHRDPHRYCQSACAETTRCGPVTVPDEHLQQCRVCDEGGRNCGSIGPAGGPGEPDADYVLYVSALGTDRCQQEGVVAYAAYCQLEAQLDRPIAGYANLCPDKVSLDAGEQPDMLSTVKHEVIHALGFSAGLFAFYRDDDGQPLTPRYGNGLPPFNDTTGLYQWSERVARRVSRRWAVRGGELSHLVTLLVTPRVVVRSR
;
A
#
# COMPACT_ATOMS: atom_id res chain seq x y z
N GLN A 1 -16.07 4.67 10.30
CA GLN A 1 -16.91 4.31 9.12
C GLN A 1 -16.38 3.03 8.51
N ARG A 2 -17.13 2.35 7.62
CA ARG A 2 -16.56 1.26 6.81
C ARG A 2 -15.54 1.81 5.83
N LEU A 3 -14.50 1.04 5.53
CA LEU A 3 -13.51 1.40 4.51
C LEU A 3 -14.19 1.55 3.14
N ARG A 4 -13.82 2.60 2.41
CA ARG A 4 -14.22 2.81 1.01
C ARG A 4 -12.99 2.74 0.11
N VAL A 5 -12.95 1.74 -0.76
CA VAL A 5 -11.87 1.51 -1.73
C VAL A 5 -12.38 1.86 -3.11
N ARG A 6 -11.66 2.76 -3.79
CA ARG A 6 -11.87 3.03 -5.21
C ARG A 6 -10.96 2.14 -6.05
N LEU A 7 -11.55 1.38 -6.96
CA LEU A 7 -10.83 0.61 -7.98
C LEU A 7 -10.63 1.45 -9.23
N ILE A 8 -9.38 1.57 -9.68
CA ILE A 8 -9.00 2.23 -10.93
C ILE A 8 -8.28 1.20 -11.79
N TYR A 9 -8.83 0.88 -12.95
CA TYR A 9 -8.26 -0.12 -13.85
C TYR A 9 -7.34 0.53 -14.88
N ASP A 10 -6.13 0.02 -14.99
CA ASP A 10 -5.18 0.33 -16.05
C ASP A 10 -5.64 -0.29 -17.38
N SER A 11 -5.26 0.32 -18.50
CA SER A 11 -5.64 -0.14 -19.84
C SER A 11 -5.13 -1.54 -20.18
N SER A 12 -4.10 -2.04 -19.47
CA SER A 12 -3.66 -3.44 -19.57
C SER A 12 -4.77 -4.44 -19.25
N VAL A 13 -5.68 -4.13 -18.33
CA VAL A 13 -6.83 -5.00 -18.03
C VAL A 13 -7.83 -4.99 -19.18
N ASP A 14 -8.05 -3.83 -19.79
CA ASP A 14 -8.95 -3.67 -20.94
C ASP A 14 -8.43 -4.35 -22.21
N SER A 15 -7.11 -4.57 -22.27
CA SER A 15 -6.41 -5.22 -23.38
C SER A 15 -6.45 -6.75 -23.31
N LEU A 16 -6.94 -7.32 -22.20
CA LEU A 16 -7.13 -8.77 -22.06
C LEU A 16 -8.33 -9.27 -22.89
N PRO A 17 -8.38 -10.58 -23.20
CA PRO A 17 -9.58 -11.20 -23.74
C PRO A 17 -10.82 -10.87 -22.89
N ASN A 18 -11.97 -10.68 -23.55
CA ASN A 18 -13.20 -10.21 -22.92
C ASN A 18 -13.53 -10.99 -21.64
N GLU A 19 -13.45 -12.31 -21.67
CA GLU A 19 -13.76 -13.18 -20.53
C GLU A 19 -12.86 -12.90 -19.30
N LYS A 20 -11.56 -12.72 -19.52
CA LYS A 20 -10.60 -12.38 -18.44
C LYS A 20 -10.84 -10.97 -17.91
N ARG A 21 -11.03 -9.99 -18.80
CA ARG A 21 -11.34 -8.61 -18.43
C ARG A 21 -12.62 -8.55 -17.58
N ASP A 22 -13.66 -9.22 -18.04
CA ASP A 22 -14.98 -9.26 -17.43
C ASP A 22 -14.92 -9.95 -16.06
N PHE A 23 -14.20 -11.08 -15.96
CA PHE A 23 -13.94 -11.75 -14.69
C PHE A 23 -13.23 -10.81 -13.68
N ILE A 24 -12.18 -10.11 -14.11
CA ILE A 24 -11.41 -9.19 -13.25
C ILE A 24 -12.26 -8.00 -12.79
N LYS A 25 -12.96 -7.35 -13.72
CA LYS A 25 -13.66 -6.08 -13.47
C LYS A 25 -15.03 -6.25 -12.82
N MET A 26 -15.72 -7.36 -13.07
CA MET A 26 -17.09 -7.57 -12.61
C MET A 26 -17.20 -8.56 -11.44
N ARG A 27 -16.19 -9.39 -11.20
CA ARG A 27 -16.20 -10.37 -10.10
C ARG A 27 -15.00 -10.26 -9.19
N LEU A 28 -13.80 -10.59 -9.68
CA LEU A 28 -12.63 -10.87 -8.85
C LEU A 28 -12.27 -9.73 -7.90
N PHE A 29 -12.00 -8.53 -8.42
CA PHE A 29 -11.66 -7.37 -7.59
C PHE A 29 -12.86 -6.80 -6.82
N PRO A 30 -14.05 -6.61 -7.43
CA PRO A 30 -15.22 -6.16 -6.69
C PRO A 30 -15.55 -7.04 -5.48
N GLU A 31 -15.53 -8.36 -5.63
CA GLU A 31 -15.81 -9.30 -4.54
C GLU A 31 -14.72 -9.30 -3.46
N ALA A 32 -13.45 -9.24 -3.87
CA ALA A 32 -12.33 -9.12 -2.92
C ALA A 32 -12.42 -7.83 -2.09
N VAL A 33 -12.68 -6.70 -2.77
CA VAL A 33 -12.79 -5.40 -2.14
C VAL A 33 -14.03 -5.31 -1.26
N ASP A 34 -15.20 -5.79 -1.71
CA ASP A 34 -16.42 -5.77 -0.90
C ASP A 34 -16.24 -6.52 0.42
N TYR A 35 -15.63 -7.71 0.37
CA TYR A 35 -15.27 -8.46 1.57
C TYR A 35 -14.41 -7.62 2.52
N ILE A 36 -13.36 -6.98 2.02
CA ILE A 36 -12.43 -6.18 2.84
C ILE A 36 -13.12 -4.92 3.40
N GLN A 37 -13.91 -4.21 2.59
CA GLN A 37 -14.68 -3.04 3.01
C GLN A 37 -15.70 -3.37 4.11
N SER A 38 -16.30 -4.57 4.05
CA SER A 38 -17.23 -5.04 5.07
C SER A 38 -16.53 -5.37 6.39
N ALA A 39 -15.26 -5.81 6.33
CA ALA A 39 -14.48 -6.27 7.48
C ALA A 39 -13.72 -5.14 8.20
N LEU A 40 -13.36 -4.07 7.50
CA LEU A 40 -12.49 -3.02 8.01
C LEU A 40 -13.22 -1.70 8.27
N PHE A 41 -12.95 -1.12 9.45
CA PHE A 41 -13.43 0.20 9.85
C PHE A 41 -12.26 1.17 9.94
N VAL A 42 -12.44 2.35 9.35
CA VAL A 42 -11.42 3.39 9.29
C VAL A 42 -11.93 4.73 9.81
N ARG A 43 -10.98 5.60 10.15
CA ARG A 43 -11.22 7.03 10.34
C ARG A 43 -11.31 7.68 8.97
N SER A 44 -12.34 8.49 8.76
CA SER A 44 -12.49 9.24 7.51
C SER A 44 -11.31 10.21 7.36
N PRO A 45 -10.62 10.26 6.21
CA PRO A 45 -9.64 11.31 5.94
C PRO A 45 -10.29 12.70 5.85
N GLY A 46 -11.62 12.78 5.69
CA GLY A 46 -12.36 14.03 5.56
C GLY A 46 -12.09 14.81 4.25
N ALA A 47 -11.15 14.34 3.44
CA ALA A 47 -10.70 14.97 2.20
C ALA A 47 -10.62 13.97 1.05
N LYS A 48 -10.70 14.50 -0.17
CA LYS A 48 -10.40 13.77 -1.41
C LYS A 48 -8.97 13.22 -1.40
N ILE A 49 -8.75 12.10 -2.07
CA ILE A 49 -7.42 11.51 -2.22
C ILE A 49 -6.71 12.16 -3.41
N LEU A 50 -5.53 12.72 -3.14
CA LEU A 50 -4.59 13.23 -4.13
C LEU A 50 -3.20 12.64 -3.86
N LEU A 51 -2.54 12.20 -4.93
CA LEU A 51 -1.22 11.59 -4.85
C LEU A 51 -0.11 12.60 -5.15
N ASN A 52 1.01 12.46 -4.44
CA ASN A 52 2.20 13.25 -4.67
C ASN A 52 2.80 12.88 -6.04
N ARG A 53 3.23 13.90 -6.79
CA ARG A 53 4.04 13.66 -7.98
C ARG A 53 5.41 13.10 -7.59
N TYR A 54 5.95 12.22 -8.42
CA TYR A 54 7.33 11.75 -8.27
C TYR A 54 8.32 12.89 -8.53
N CYS A 55 9.49 12.82 -7.91
CA CYS A 55 10.55 13.79 -8.14
C CYS A 55 11.44 13.35 -9.31
N ALA A 56 11.86 14.31 -10.14
CA ALA A 56 12.69 14.00 -11.29
C ALA A 56 14.02 13.33 -10.89
N THR A 57 14.56 13.68 -9.73
CA THR A 57 15.84 13.17 -9.21
C THR A 57 15.67 12.17 -8.06
N ASN A 58 14.44 11.75 -7.71
CA ASN A 58 14.13 10.96 -6.52
C ASN A 58 14.63 11.54 -5.18
N HIS A 59 15.03 12.81 -5.13
CA HIS A 59 15.41 13.50 -3.90
C HIS A 59 14.22 14.28 -3.32
N TYR A 60 13.98 14.05 -2.03
CA TYR A 60 12.85 14.62 -1.29
C TYR A 60 13.33 15.44 -0.10
N PHE A 61 12.70 16.58 0.13
CA PHE A 61 12.83 17.38 1.35
C PHE A 61 11.58 17.26 2.22
N MET A 62 11.81 17.23 3.53
CA MET A 62 10.78 17.33 4.56
C MET A 62 11.02 18.63 5.33
N LYS A 63 9.99 19.47 5.45
CA LYS A 63 10.08 20.69 6.26
C LYS A 63 9.66 20.43 7.69
N HIS A 64 10.29 21.15 8.62
CA HIS A 64 9.88 21.12 10.02
C HIS A 64 8.43 21.60 10.17
N ARG A 65 7.59 20.79 10.84
CA ARG A 65 6.13 21.02 11.02
C ARG A 65 5.31 21.04 9.73
N ASP A 66 5.86 20.61 8.60
CA ASP A 66 5.09 20.35 7.39
C ASP A 66 5.07 18.84 7.11
N PRO A 67 3.89 18.20 7.09
CA PRO A 67 3.82 16.77 6.82
C PRO A 67 4.05 16.42 5.34
N HIS A 68 4.13 17.42 4.44
CA HIS A 68 4.26 17.18 3.00
C HIS A 68 5.72 16.99 2.54
N ARG A 69 5.87 16.17 1.50
CA ARG A 69 7.13 15.96 0.79
C ARG A 69 7.27 16.96 -0.35
N TYR A 70 8.49 17.48 -0.53
CA TYR A 70 8.86 18.39 -1.60
C TYR A 70 9.95 17.77 -2.47
N CYS A 71 9.84 17.91 -3.78
CA CYS A 71 10.88 17.49 -4.70
C CYS A 71 12.02 18.49 -4.77
N GLN A 72 13.25 18.01 -4.95
CA GLN A 72 14.35 18.89 -5.32
C GLN A 72 14.17 19.37 -6.76
N SER A 73 14.04 20.68 -6.93
CA SER A 73 13.96 21.41 -8.20
C SER A 73 12.72 21.14 -9.08
N ALA A 74 12.39 19.88 -9.37
CA ALA A 74 11.31 19.53 -10.29
C ALA A 74 10.62 18.19 -9.96
N CYS A 75 9.34 18.10 -10.32
CA CYS A 75 8.64 16.82 -10.39
C CYS A 75 8.93 16.12 -11.73
N ALA A 76 8.84 14.79 -11.72
CA ALA A 76 8.85 13.98 -12.92
C ALA A 76 7.59 14.22 -13.75
N GLU A 77 7.69 14.07 -15.07
CA GLU A 77 6.56 14.19 -15.99
C GLU A 77 5.50 13.11 -15.71
N THR A 78 5.94 11.88 -15.43
CA THR A 78 5.08 10.75 -15.13
C THR A 78 5.22 10.31 -13.68
N THR A 79 4.09 10.16 -12.99
CA THR A 79 4.02 9.56 -11.65
C THR A 79 3.44 8.15 -11.77
N ARG A 80 4.01 7.19 -11.04
CA ARG A 80 3.56 5.79 -11.07
C ARG A 80 3.11 5.33 -9.69
N CYS A 81 2.24 4.33 -9.65
CA CYS A 81 1.90 3.57 -8.45
C CYS A 81 2.14 2.10 -8.80
N GLY A 82 3.31 1.58 -8.43
CA GLY A 82 3.80 0.30 -8.95
C GLY A 82 4.02 0.37 -10.47
N PRO A 83 3.51 -0.60 -11.25
CA PRO A 83 3.67 -0.58 -12.70
C PRO A 83 2.72 0.39 -13.41
N VAL A 84 1.67 0.89 -12.71
CA VAL A 84 0.61 1.72 -13.29
C VAL A 84 1.01 3.19 -13.32
N THR A 85 0.72 3.87 -14.43
CA THR A 85 0.81 5.33 -14.51
C THR A 85 -0.41 5.95 -13.83
N VAL A 86 -0.17 6.85 -12.88
CA VAL A 86 -1.25 7.56 -12.18
C VAL A 86 -1.80 8.66 -13.08
N PRO A 87 -3.13 8.73 -13.30
CA PRO A 87 -3.75 9.81 -14.07
C PRO A 87 -3.51 11.18 -13.43
N ASP A 88 -3.31 12.22 -14.25
CA ASP A 88 -3.06 13.59 -13.77
C ASP A 88 -4.21 14.12 -12.90
N GLU A 89 -5.43 13.64 -13.12
CA GLU A 89 -6.60 13.99 -12.33
C GLU A 89 -6.48 13.58 -10.86
N HIS A 90 -5.67 12.55 -10.57
CA HIS A 90 -5.45 12.03 -9.22
C HIS A 90 -4.20 12.64 -8.58
N LEU A 91 -3.44 13.47 -9.30
CA LEU A 91 -2.19 14.05 -8.83
C LEU A 91 -2.40 15.43 -8.23
N GLN A 92 -1.72 15.70 -7.12
CA GLN A 92 -1.64 17.04 -6.57
C GLN A 92 -0.74 17.96 -7.44
N GLN A 93 -0.80 19.26 -7.16
CA GLN A 93 0.13 20.22 -7.75
C GLN A 93 1.58 19.88 -7.39
N CYS A 94 2.50 20.05 -8.34
CA CYS A 94 3.90 19.76 -8.11
C CYS A 94 4.46 20.63 -6.97
N ARG A 95 4.98 20.00 -5.91
CA ARG A 95 5.62 20.69 -4.78
C ARG A 95 7.13 20.55 -4.88
N VAL A 96 7.84 21.66 -4.94
CA VAL A 96 9.29 21.69 -5.11
C VAL A 96 9.96 22.60 -4.10
N CYS A 97 11.22 22.30 -3.82
CA CYS A 97 12.17 23.19 -3.18
C CYS A 97 13.30 23.55 -4.16
N ASP A 98 13.98 24.67 -3.91
CA ASP A 98 15.30 24.93 -4.48
C ASP A 98 16.31 23.83 -4.09
N GLU A 99 17.47 23.82 -4.75
CA GLU A 99 18.51 22.80 -4.52
C GLU A 99 18.93 22.69 -3.05
N GLY A 100 18.83 23.79 -2.30
CA GLY A 100 19.20 23.87 -0.89
C GLY A 100 18.06 23.59 0.09
N GLY A 101 16.85 23.24 -0.37
CA GLY A 101 15.70 22.95 0.50
C GLY A 101 15.13 24.18 1.24
N ARG A 102 15.52 25.40 0.86
CA ARG A 102 15.20 26.65 1.58
C ARG A 102 13.90 27.26 1.08
N ASN A 103 13.80 27.46 -0.23
CA ASN A 103 12.63 28.04 -0.86
C ASN A 103 11.76 26.95 -1.45
N CYS A 104 10.57 26.73 -0.89
CA CYS A 104 9.68 25.70 -1.39
C CYS A 104 8.27 26.22 -1.59
N GLY A 105 7.63 25.73 -2.64
CA GLY A 105 6.30 26.12 -3.06
C GLY A 105 5.73 25.10 -4.01
N SER A 106 4.58 25.46 -4.59
CA SER A 106 3.93 24.65 -5.61
C SER A 106 4.13 25.31 -6.96
N ILE A 107 4.43 24.52 -7.99
CA ILE A 107 4.66 24.98 -9.36
C ILE A 107 3.75 24.25 -10.35
N GLY A 108 3.61 24.81 -11.54
CA GLY A 108 2.83 24.22 -12.63
C GLY A 108 1.31 24.33 -12.40
N PRO A 109 0.52 23.57 -13.20
CA PRO A 109 -0.93 23.61 -13.13
C PRO A 109 -1.44 23.17 -11.75
N ALA A 110 -2.63 23.63 -11.38
CA ALA A 110 -3.29 23.16 -10.17
C ALA A 110 -3.43 21.63 -10.19
N GLY A 111 -3.43 21.03 -9.00
CA GLY A 111 -3.68 19.60 -8.86
C GLY A 111 -5.06 19.22 -9.41
N GLY A 112 -5.20 17.95 -9.78
CA GLY A 112 -6.44 17.41 -10.31
C GLY A 112 -7.59 17.42 -9.30
N PRO A 113 -8.80 17.03 -9.75
CA PRO A 113 -9.96 16.91 -8.88
C PRO A 113 -9.75 15.91 -7.74
N GLY A 114 -8.86 14.93 -7.88
CA GLY A 114 -8.65 13.84 -6.93
C GLY A 114 -9.82 12.85 -6.93
N GLU A 115 -9.69 11.78 -6.15
CA GLU A 115 -10.79 10.84 -5.95
C GLU A 115 -11.64 11.29 -4.76
N PRO A 116 -12.91 11.68 -4.95
CA PRO A 116 -13.83 11.99 -3.86
C PRO A 116 -14.31 10.70 -3.19
N ASP A 117 -14.80 10.81 -1.96
CA ASP A 117 -15.51 9.73 -1.26
C ASP A 117 -14.78 8.37 -1.15
N ALA A 118 -13.47 8.36 -1.29
CA ALA A 118 -12.61 7.21 -1.10
C ALA A 118 -11.73 7.38 0.15
N ASP A 119 -11.50 6.27 0.85
CA ASP A 119 -10.53 6.19 1.95
C ASP A 119 -9.22 5.54 1.47
N TYR A 120 -9.28 4.85 0.33
CA TYR A 120 -8.14 4.23 -0.35
C TYR A 120 -8.38 4.14 -1.87
N VAL A 121 -7.34 4.36 -2.68
CA VAL A 121 -7.38 4.14 -4.14
C VAL A 121 -6.48 2.96 -4.51
N LEU A 122 -7.04 1.94 -5.15
CA LEU A 122 -6.31 0.78 -5.64
C LEU A 122 -6.23 0.79 -7.17
N TYR A 123 -5.01 0.92 -7.70
CA TYR A 123 -4.73 0.82 -9.12
C TYR A 123 -4.54 -0.64 -9.51
N VAL A 124 -5.37 -1.14 -10.41
CA VAL A 124 -5.39 -2.54 -10.84
C VAL A 124 -4.85 -2.66 -12.25
N SER A 125 -3.85 -3.52 -12.44
CA SER A 125 -3.25 -3.79 -13.75
C SER A 125 -3.10 -5.28 -14.04
N ALA A 126 -2.89 -5.59 -15.31
CA ALA A 126 -2.55 -6.93 -15.77
C ALA A 126 -1.33 -6.85 -16.69
N LEU A 127 -0.15 -6.59 -16.11
CA LEU A 127 1.10 -6.40 -16.84
C LEU A 127 2.05 -7.58 -16.64
N GLY A 128 2.61 -8.09 -17.74
CA GLY A 128 3.65 -9.11 -17.76
C GLY A 128 5.02 -8.55 -17.38
N THR A 129 5.21 -8.19 -16.12
CA THR A 129 6.48 -7.64 -15.58
C THR A 129 7.50 -8.72 -15.26
N ASP A 130 8.77 -8.37 -15.04
CA ASP A 130 9.82 -9.32 -14.60
C ASP A 130 9.43 -10.10 -13.34
N ARG A 131 8.66 -9.50 -12.42
CA ARG A 131 8.11 -10.20 -11.25
C ARG A 131 7.18 -11.35 -11.61
N CYS A 132 6.45 -11.25 -12.72
CA CYS A 132 5.58 -12.33 -13.20
C CYS A 132 6.33 -13.50 -13.82
N GLN A 133 7.63 -13.32 -14.11
CA GLN A 133 8.49 -14.41 -14.58
C GLN A 133 9.01 -15.26 -13.41
N GLN A 134 8.89 -14.78 -12.16
CA GLN A 134 9.24 -15.55 -10.98
C GLN A 134 8.23 -16.66 -10.74
N GLU A 135 8.72 -17.86 -10.43
CA GLU A 135 7.86 -19.01 -10.17
C GLU A 135 6.91 -18.76 -9.00
N GLY A 136 5.65 -19.16 -9.17
CA GLY A 136 4.61 -19.03 -8.14
C GLY A 136 3.99 -17.63 -8.01
N VAL A 137 4.48 -16.60 -8.72
CA VAL A 137 3.89 -15.26 -8.67
C VAL A 137 2.66 -15.19 -9.58
N VAL A 138 1.47 -15.20 -8.98
CA VAL A 138 0.18 -15.03 -9.67
C VAL A 138 -0.23 -13.55 -9.71
N ALA A 139 0.04 -12.85 -8.62
CA ALA A 139 -0.26 -11.45 -8.43
C ALA A 139 0.74 -10.86 -7.45
N TYR A 140 0.86 -9.54 -7.43
CA TYR A 140 1.59 -8.83 -6.38
C TYR A 140 1.01 -7.43 -6.18
N ALA A 141 1.05 -6.96 -4.96
CA ALA A 141 0.53 -5.65 -4.60
C ALA A 141 1.38 -4.96 -3.53
N ALA A 142 1.31 -3.63 -3.51
CA ALA A 142 1.90 -2.83 -2.46
C ALA A 142 1.22 -1.45 -2.38
N TYR A 143 1.45 -0.77 -1.26
CA TYR A 143 1.15 0.65 -1.16
C TYR A 143 2.10 1.47 -2.05
N CYS A 144 1.64 2.62 -2.51
CA CYS A 144 2.49 3.62 -3.17
C CYS A 144 2.50 4.95 -2.44
N GLN A 145 1.48 5.25 -1.64
CA GLN A 145 1.45 6.47 -0.84
C GLN A 145 0.80 6.26 0.53
N LEU A 146 1.45 6.84 1.54
CA LEU A 146 0.90 7.01 2.88
C LEU A 146 0.35 8.43 3.04
N GLU A 147 -0.69 8.57 3.86
CA GLU A 147 -1.18 9.84 4.36
C GLU A 147 -0.08 10.55 5.16
N ALA A 148 0.04 11.85 4.96
CA ALA A 148 1.09 12.67 5.53
C ALA A 148 1.05 12.76 7.07
N GLN A 149 -0.13 12.61 7.69
CA GLN A 149 -0.32 12.80 9.13
C GLN A 149 -0.23 11.50 9.94
N LEU A 150 -0.92 10.44 9.48
CA LEU A 150 -1.10 9.20 10.25
C LEU A 150 -0.40 8.00 9.65
N ASP A 151 0.42 8.17 8.61
CA ASP A 151 1.13 7.08 7.93
C ASP A 151 0.20 5.97 7.38
N ARG A 152 -1.10 6.26 7.22
CA ARG A 152 -2.08 5.31 6.70
C ARG A 152 -1.90 5.17 5.18
N PRO A 153 -1.81 3.97 4.60
CA PRO A 153 -1.89 3.81 3.15
C PRO A 153 -3.16 4.45 2.59
N ILE A 154 -3.04 5.33 1.60
CA ILE A 154 -4.17 5.96 0.89
C ILE A 154 -4.22 5.58 -0.58
N ALA A 155 -3.13 5.05 -1.10
CA ALA A 155 -3.11 4.43 -2.41
C ALA A 155 -2.12 3.29 -2.50
N GLY A 156 -2.43 2.35 -3.37
CA GLY A 156 -1.57 1.25 -3.73
C GLY A 156 -1.98 0.66 -5.06
N TYR A 157 -1.29 -0.39 -5.45
CA TYR A 157 -1.53 -1.08 -6.70
C TYR A 157 -1.64 -2.58 -6.47
N ALA A 158 -2.34 -3.26 -7.36
CA ALA A 158 -2.37 -4.71 -7.48
C ALA A 158 -2.20 -5.08 -8.95
N ASN A 159 -1.15 -5.84 -9.25
CA ASN A 159 -0.90 -6.34 -10.60
C ASN A 159 -1.16 -7.84 -10.66
N LEU A 160 -2.03 -8.26 -11.59
CA LEU A 160 -2.21 -9.65 -11.97
C LEU A 160 -1.20 -10.02 -13.06
N CYS A 161 -0.60 -11.20 -12.97
CA CYS A 161 0.20 -11.73 -14.06
C CYS A 161 -0.74 -12.29 -15.15
N PRO A 162 -0.78 -11.73 -16.38
CA PRO A 162 -1.83 -12.02 -17.37
C PRO A 162 -2.03 -13.50 -17.68
N ASP A 163 -0.92 -14.23 -17.79
CA ASP A 163 -0.90 -15.66 -18.11
C ASP A 163 -1.34 -16.54 -16.94
N LYS A 164 -1.34 -16.01 -15.72
CA LYS A 164 -1.75 -16.70 -14.49
C LYS A 164 -3.21 -16.46 -14.10
N VAL A 165 -3.91 -15.59 -14.82
CA VAL A 165 -5.35 -15.38 -14.61
C VAL A 165 -6.10 -16.59 -15.17
N SER A 166 -6.53 -17.49 -14.27
CA SER A 166 -7.35 -18.64 -14.61
C SER A 166 -8.84 -18.28 -14.62
N LEU A 167 -9.55 -18.81 -15.61
CA LEU A 167 -11.00 -18.74 -15.71
C LEU A 167 -11.68 -20.03 -15.25
N ASP A 168 -10.92 -21.06 -14.88
CA ASP A 168 -11.48 -22.31 -14.36
C ASP A 168 -12.25 -22.04 -13.06
N ALA A 169 -13.52 -22.43 -13.03
CA ALA A 169 -14.38 -22.28 -11.86
C ALA A 169 -13.81 -22.96 -10.61
N GLY A 170 -13.04 -24.05 -10.77
CA GLY A 170 -12.36 -24.72 -9.67
C GLY A 170 -11.24 -23.91 -9.03
N GLU A 171 -10.57 -23.03 -9.79
CA GLU A 171 -9.42 -22.23 -9.35
C GLU A 171 -9.80 -20.78 -8.98
N GLN A 172 -11.00 -20.32 -9.36
CA GLN A 172 -11.49 -18.99 -9.04
C GLN A 172 -11.50 -18.65 -7.53
N PRO A 173 -11.83 -19.58 -6.60
CA PRO A 173 -11.70 -19.32 -5.16
C PRO A 173 -10.27 -19.00 -4.72
N ASP A 174 -9.28 -19.67 -5.30
CA ASP A 174 -7.86 -19.45 -5.00
C ASP A 174 -7.38 -18.12 -5.56
N MET A 175 -7.83 -17.76 -6.78
CA MET A 175 -7.60 -16.43 -7.36
C MET A 175 -8.18 -15.34 -6.47
N LEU A 176 -9.40 -15.52 -5.98
CA LEU A 176 -10.04 -14.55 -5.07
C LEU A 176 -9.28 -14.43 -3.75
N SER A 177 -8.85 -15.56 -3.17
CA SER A 177 -8.03 -15.59 -1.96
C SER A 177 -6.71 -14.84 -2.17
N THR A 178 -6.05 -15.08 -3.30
CA THR A 178 -4.81 -14.40 -3.69
C THR A 178 -5.02 -12.89 -3.82
N VAL A 179 -6.06 -12.44 -4.52
CA VAL A 179 -6.35 -11.00 -4.64
C VAL A 179 -6.67 -10.38 -3.28
N LYS A 180 -7.44 -11.04 -2.42
CA LYS A 180 -7.68 -10.55 -1.04
C LYS A 180 -6.37 -10.40 -0.27
N HIS A 181 -5.48 -11.38 -0.36
CA HIS A 181 -4.15 -11.36 0.27
C HIS A 181 -3.33 -10.15 -0.21
N GLU A 182 -3.24 -9.96 -1.52
CA GLU A 182 -2.51 -8.85 -2.13
C GLU A 182 -3.11 -7.48 -1.76
N VAL A 183 -4.43 -7.31 -1.80
CA VAL A 183 -5.07 -6.05 -1.38
C VAL A 183 -4.80 -5.76 0.09
N ILE A 184 -4.80 -6.78 0.97
CA ILE A 184 -4.46 -6.62 2.39
C ILE A 184 -2.99 -6.17 2.58
N HIS A 185 -2.06 -6.68 1.77
CA HIS A 185 -0.68 -6.20 1.75
C HIS A 185 -0.61 -4.72 1.36
N ALA A 186 -1.31 -4.30 0.31
CA ALA A 186 -1.36 -2.92 -0.15
C ALA A 186 -2.02 -1.96 0.86
N LEU A 187 -2.97 -2.47 1.66
CA LEU A 187 -3.66 -1.71 2.71
C LEU A 187 -2.85 -1.52 3.99
N GLY A 188 -1.72 -2.22 4.14
CA GLY A 188 -0.79 -1.98 5.24
C GLY A 188 -0.25 -3.19 5.94
N PHE A 189 -0.74 -4.40 5.64
CA PHE A 189 -0.22 -5.64 6.24
C PHE A 189 1.11 -6.04 5.59
N SER A 190 2.11 -5.19 5.64
CA SER A 190 3.42 -5.41 5.04
C SER A 190 4.51 -5.14 6.07
N ALA A 191 5.56 -5.96 6.09
CA ALA A 191 6.66 -5.82 7.05
C ALA A 191 7.29 -4.41 7.00
N GLY A 192 7.36 -3.79 5.82
CA GLY A 192 7.86 -2.43 5.64
C GLY A 192 6.97 -1.34 6.26
N LEU A 193 5.72 -1.66 6.63
CA LEU A 193 4.77 -0.73 7.23
C LEU A 193 4.48 -0.98 8.71
N PHE A 194 4.92 -2.11 9.28
CA PHE A 194 4.68 -2.41 10.69
C PHE A 194 5.24 -1.32 11.62
N ALA A 195 6.41 -0.77 11.31
CA ALA A 195 6.99 0.32 12.10
C ALA A 195 6.14 1.60 12.08
N PHE A 196 5.26 1.77 11.08
CA PHE A 196 4.41 2.93 10.94
C PHE A 196 3.07 2.83 11.67
N TYR A 197 2.77 1.67 12.27
CA TYR A 197 1.49 1.46 12.96
C TYR A 197 1.29 2.44 14.13
N ARG A 198 0.03 2.79 14.34
CA ARG A 198 -0.44 3.72 15.36
C ARG A 198 -1.51 3.07 16.23
N ASP A 199 -1.68 3.58 17.45
CA ASP A 199 -2.76 3.15 18.34
C ASP A 199 -4.08 3.86 18.03
N ASP A 200 -5.08 3.56 18.85
CA ASP A 200 -6.42 4.11 18.72
C ASP A 200 -6.44 5.64 18.91
N ASP A 201 -5.45 6.27 19.52
CA ASP A 201 -5.37 7.73 19.64
C ASP A 201 -4.59 8.36 18.47
N GLY A 202 -4.13 7.54 17.53
CA GLY A 202 -3.29 7.97 16.41
C GLY A 202 -1.83 8.19 16.80
N GLN A 203 -1.41 7.78 18.00
CA GLN A 203 -0.02 7.88 18.43
C GLN A 203 0.82 6.73 17.86
N PRO A 204 2.07 6.98 17.44
CA PRO A 204 2.95 5.93 16.95
C PRO A 204 3.17 4.80 17.97
N LEU A 205 2.99 3.54 17.55
CA LEU A 205 3.39 2.38 18.35
C LEU A 205 4.91 2.19 18.38
N THR A 206 5.60 2.71 17.37
CA THR A 206 7.06 2.73 17.27
C THR A 206 7.57 4.18 17.43
N PRO A 207 8.59 4.43 18.27
CA PRO A 207 9.21 5.74 18.40
C PRO A 207 9.68 6.31 17.06
N ARG A 208 9.60 7.62 16.90
CA ARG A 208 9.98 8.35 15.68
C ARG A 208 11.16 9.27 15.97
N TYR A 209 12.02 9.48 14.96
CA TYR A 209 13.02 10.54 14.99
C TYR A 209 12.38 11.92 14.78
N GLY A 210 13.16 12.99 14.90
CA GLY A 210 12.67 14.36 14.71
C GLY A 210 12.09 14.66 13.31
N ASN A 211 12.41 13.82 12.32
CA ASN A 211 11.84 13.88 10.97
C ASN A 211 10.51 13.09 10.82
N GLY A 212 9.99 12.48 11.89
CA GLY A 212 8.74 11.72 11.90
C GLY A 212 8.86 10.26 11.45
N LEU A 213 10.03 9.81 11.00
CA LEU A 213 10.26 8.44 10.53
C LEU A 213 10.68 7.51 11.67
N PRO A 214 10.30 6.21 11.62
CA PRO A 214 10.84 5.20 12.52
C PRO A 214 12.35 4.96 12.26
N PRO A 215 13.05 4.26 13.17
CA PRO A 215 14.40 3.76 12.91
C PRO A 215 14.43 2.89 11.65
N PHE A 216 15.42 3.10 10.79
CA PHE A 216 15.66 2.26 9.63
C PHE A 216 16.76 1.24 9.92
N ASN A 217 16.56 0.00 9.49
CA ASN A 217 17.52 -1.09 9.66
C ASN A 217 18.12 -1.45 8.30
N ASP A 218 19.33 -0.94 8.04
CA ASP A 218 20.05 -1.12 6.76
C ASP A 218 20.30 -2.58 6.40
N THR A 219 20.45 -3.47 7.38
CA THR A 219 20.67 -4.90 7.15
C THR A 219 19.42 -5.57 6.56
N THR A 220 18.24 -5.18 7.04
CA THR A 220 16.97 -5.74 6.57
C THR A 220 16.34 -4.95 5.43
N GLY A 221 16.78 -3.70 5.22
CA GLY A 221 16.15 -2.76 4.30
C GLY A 221 14.75 -2.30 4.73
N LEU A 222 14.40 -2.43 6.02
CA LEU A 222 13.08 -2.13 6.55
C LEU A 222 13.15 -1.13 7.70
N TYR A 223 12.06 -0.38 7.89
CA TYR A 223 11.85 0.35 9.13
C TYR A 223 11.59 -0.62 10.29
N GLN A 224 12.33 -0.43 11.38
CA GLN A 224 12.31 -1.33 12.53
C GLN A 224 11.10 -1.01 13.40
N TRP A 225 10.16 -1.96 13.49
CA TRP A 225 9.02 -1.86 14.39
C TRP A 225 9.43 -2.09 15.84
N SER A 226 8.63 -1.56 16.78
CA SER A 226 8.80 -1.81 18.21
C SER A 226 8.16 -3.12 18.66
N GLU A 227 8.52 -3.56 19.87
CA GLU A 227 7.89 -4.69 20.57
C GLU A 227 6.40 -4.43 20.92
N ARG A 228 5.85 -3.24 20.68
CA ARG A 228 4.40 -2.98 20.77
C ARG A 228 3.65 -3.38 19.50
N VAL A 229 4.37 -3.58 18.38
CA VAL A 229 3.79 -3.94 17.09
C VAL A 229 3.97 -5.43 16.81
N ALA A 230 5.21 -5.93 16.88
CA ALA A 230 5.52 -7.34 16.65
C ALA A 230 6.70 -7.78 17.51
N ARG A 231 6.67 -9.04 17.97
CA ARG A 231 7.72 -9.65 18.80
C ARG A 231 8.19 -10.96 18.21
N ARG A 232 9.46 -11.27 18.39
CA ARG A 232 9.97 -12.63 18.17
C ARG A 232 9.72 -13.47 19.41
N VAL A 233 8.96 -14.55 19.25
CA VAL A 233 8.59 -15.46 20.34
C VAL A 233 8.97 -16.87 19.94
N SER A 234 9.58 -17.60 20.87
CA SER A 234 9.85 -19.02 20.69
C SER A 234 8.57 -19.82 20.97
N ARG A 235 8.12 -20.62 20.00
CA ARG A 235 6.96 -21.51 20.11
C ARG A 235 7.41 -22.96 19.99
N ARG A 236 6.82 -23.83 20.80
CA ARG A 236 7.02 -25.27 20.70
C ARG A 236 5.97 -25.84 19.76
N TRP A 237 6.41 -26.55 18.73
CA TRP A 237 5.55 -27.20 17.75
C TRP A 237 5.70 -28.70 17.90
N ALA A 238 4.57 -29.39 18.04
CA ALA A 238 4.55 -30.84 18.00
C ALA A 238 4.85 -31.29 16.55
N VAL A 239 5.91 -32.07 16.39
CA VAL A 239 6.31 -32.67 15.11
C VAL A 239 6.35 -34.18 15.27
N ARG A 240 6.34 -34.91 14.15
CA ARG A 240 6.51 -36.36 14.20
C ARG A 240 7.88 -36.69 14.79
N GLY A 241 7.91 -37.22 16.02
CA GLY A 241 9.14 -37.57 16.75
C GLY A 241 9.51 -36.64 17.92
N GLY A 242 8.69 -35.65 18.28
CA GLY A 242 8.90 -34.85 19.49
C GLY A 242 8.35 -33.42 19.40
N GLU A 243 8.97 -32.51 20.13
CA GLU A 243 8.68 -31.06 20.04
C GLU A 243 9.89 -30.32 19.46
N LEU A 244 9.63 -29.42 18.52
CA LEU A 244 10.64 -28.51 17.98
C LEU A 244 10.35 -27.08 18.44
N SER A 245 11.39 -26.37 18.90
CA SER A 245 11.29 -24.95 19.24
C SER A 245 11.54 -24.12 17.98
N HIS A 246 10.54 -23.36 17.56
CA HIS A 246 10.60 -22.51 16.37
C HIS A 246 10.43 -21.03 16.75
N LEU A 247 11.30 -20.17 16.24
CA LEU A 247 11.21 -18.73 16.47
C LEU A 247 10.26 -18.12 15.44
N VAL A 248 9.18 -17.48 15.92
CA VAL A 248 8.18 -16.84 15.06
C VAL A 248 8.03 -15.36 15.42
N THR A 249 7.78 -14.53 14.41
CA THR A 249 7.42 -13.13 14.63
C THR A 249 5.90 -13.02 14.72
N LEU A 250 5.38 -12.60 15.86
CA LEU A 250 3.96 -12.43 16.10
C LEU A 250 3.61 -10.95 16.14
N LEU A 251 2.56 -10.55 15.43
CA LEU A 251 1.94 -9.23 15.63
C LEU A 251 1.24 -9.20 16.98
N VAL A 252 1.53 -8.16 17.77
CA VAL A 252 1.08 -8.01 19.17
C VAL A 252 0.49 -6.63 19.44
N THR A 253 -0.09 -6.00 18.41
CA THR A 253 -0.78 -4.72 18.61
C THR A 253 -1.87 -4.86 19.68
N PRO A 254 -2.23 -3.79 20.41
CA PRO A 254 -3.20 -3.87 21.51
C PRO A 254 -4.51 -4.57 21.12
N ARG A 255 -5.02 -4.30 19.91
CA ARG A 255 -6.24 -4.92 19.38
C ARG A 255 -6.09 -6.42 19.10
N VAL A 256 -4.93 -6.87 18.58
CA VAL A 256 -4.65 -8.30 18.36
C VAL A 256 -4.60 -9.03 19.71
N VAL A 257 -3.86 -8.48 20.68
CA VAL A 257 -3.71 -9.12 22.00
C VAL A 257 -5.05 -9.25 22.73
N VAL A 258 -5.93 -8.25 22.65
CA VAL A 258 -7.28 -8.32 23.27
C VAL A 258 -8.16 -9.38 22.61
N ARG A 259 -8.03 -9.60 21.30
CA ARG A 259 -8.85 -10.57 20.55
C ARG A 259 -8.32 -12.01 20.61
N SER A 260 -7.06 -12.20 21.00
CA SER A 260 -6.42 -13.52 21.13
C SER A 260 -6.50 -14.11 22.55
N ARG A 261 -7.24 -13.47 23.47
CA ARG A 261 -7.57 -13.98 24.80
C ARG A 261 -9.00 -14.51 24.80
#